data_AF-A0AAU7R3W3-F1
#
_entry.id   AF-A0AAU7R3W3-F1
#
_cell.length_a   1.000
_cell.length_b   1.000
_cell.length_c   1.000
_cell.angle_alpha   90.00
_cell.angle_beta   90.00
_cell.angle_gamma   90.00
#
_symmetry.space_group_name_H-M   'P 1'
#
loop_
_entity.id
_entity.type
_entity.pdbx_description
1 polymer ?
#
loop_
_entity_poly.entity_id
_entity_poly.type
_entity_poly.pdbx_seq_one_letter_code
_entity_poly.pdbx_strand_id
1 'polypeptide(L)'
;MVTSPIQQPTAVLPSTAGDLRALRRAPATGPRWRERLLIDLDPVRRGFTEHVRVTEGAGGHYADLVRVAPRLDRGVRLLVGEHAAISAALAALQQAVHLPGVSAAEVRARTRDLLRALDRHRRHGADLLWEAYQADLGGED
;
A
#
# COMPACT_ATOMS: atom_id res chain seq x y z
N MET A 1 -4.60 -25.74 -30.23
CA MET A 1 -5.32 -25.03 -29.17
C MET A 1 -4.66 -23.68 -29.03
N VAL A 2 -5.34 -22.61 -29.44
CA VAL A 2 -4.84 -21.23 -29.33
C VAL A 2 -4.95 -20.83 -27.86
N THR A 3 -3.83 -20.73 -27.18
CA THR A 3 -3.73 -19.99 -25.92
C THR A 3 -3.94 -18.52 -26.26
N SER A 4 -5.12 -17.99 -25.94
CA SER A 4 -5.37 -16.55 -26.01
C SER A 4 -4.25 -15.83 -25.24
N PRO A 5 -3.62 -14.78 -25.81
CA PRO A 5 -2.69 -13.97 -25.05
C PRO A 5 -3.42 -13.47 -23.81
N ILE A 6 -2.73 -13.43 -22.67
CA ILE A 6 -3.24 -12.78 -21.47
C ILE A 6 -3.54 -11.35 -21.92
N GLN A 7 -4.83 -11.01 -22.01
CA GLN A 7 -5.22 -9.62 -22.24
C GLN A 7 -4.49 -8.83 -21.18
N GLN A 8 -3.73 -7.83 -21.64
CA GLN A 8 -2.81 -7.04 -20.84
C GLN A 8 -3.30 -6.87 -19.40
N PRO A 9 -2.44 -7.00 -18.37
CA PRO A 9 -2.79 -6.65 -17.00
C PRO A 9 -2.94 -5.12 -16.85
N THR A 10 -3.72 -4.49 -17.71
CA THR A 10 -4.13 -3.07 -17.67
C THR A 10 -5.39 -2.90 -16.83
N ALA A 11 -5.99 -3.98 -16.32
CA ALA A 11 -7.15 -3.93 -15.46
C ALA A 11 -6.75 -3.63 -14.00
N VAL A 12 -6.45 -2.34 -13.76
CA VAL A 12 -6.78 -1.60 -12.54
C VAL A 12 -6.19 -2.16 -11.24
N LEU A 13 -4.91 -1.89 -10.97
CA LEU A 13 -4.49 -1.79 -9.58
C LEU A 13 -4.94 -0.43 -9.03
N PRO A 14 -5.72 -0.39 -7.93
CA PRO A 14 -6.22 0.85 -7.38
C PRO A 14 -5.04 1.73 -6.99
N SER A 15 -5.03 2.96 -7.54
CA SER A 15 -4.10 3.98 -7.09
C SER A 15 -4.39 4.23 -5.61
N THR A 16 -3.42 3.91 -4.76
CA THR A 16 -3.48 4.07 -3.30
C THR A 16 -3.47 5.53 -2.84
N ALA A 17 -3.93 6.45 -3.69
CA ALA A 17 -3.86 7.86 -3.44
C ALA A 17 -5.05 8.32 -2.57
N GLY A 18 -5.18 7.77 -1.36
CA GLY A 18 -5.50 8.67 -0.25
C GLY A 18 -4.43 9.76 -0.25
N ASP A 19 -4.77 11.02 0.02
CA ASP A 19 -3.87 12.15 -0.25
C ASP A 19 -2.61 12.14 0.65
N LEU A 20 -1.59 11.36 0.23
CA LEU A 20 -0.29 11.29 0.89
C LEU A 20 0.42 12.65 0.90
N ARG A 21 0.02 13.59 0.02
CA ARG A 21 0.57 14.95 0.02
C ARG A 21 0.09 15.72 1.24
N ALA A 22 -1.18 15.56 1.62
CA ALA A 22 -1.70 16.12 2.87
C ALA A 22 -0.92 15.59 4.08
N LEU A 23 -0.77 14.26 4.18
CA LEU A 23 -0.02 13.63 5.28
C LEU A 23 1.48 14.05 5.32
N ARG A 24 2.11 14.28 4.16
CA ARG A 24 3.49 14.82 4.08
C ARG A 24 3.60 16.26 4.54
N ARG A 25 2.53 17.04 4.40
CA ARG A 25 2.49 18.47 4.76
C ARG A 25 1.98 18.72 6.16
N ALA A 26 1.28 17.75 6.77
CA ALA A 26 0.66 17.86 8.09
C ALA A 26 1.65 18.41 9.13
N PRO A 27 1.51 19.68 9.54
CA PRO A 27 2.39 20.25 10.54
C PRO A 27 1.97 19.72 11.91
N ALA A 28 2.82 18.92 12.55
CA ALA A 28 2.66 18.59 13.97
C ALA A 28 3.13 19.77 14.84
N THR A 29 2.67 20.98 14.52
CA THR A 29 3.01 22.23 15.19
C THR A 29 1.77 23.11 15.29
N GLY A 30 1.69 23.90 16.36
CA GLY A 30 0.59 24.83 16.60
C GLY A 30 -0.65 24.22 17.28
N PRO A 31 -1.63 25.07 17.64
CA PRO A 31 -2.87 24.62 18.26
C PRO A 31 -3.63 23.68 17.32
N ARG A 32 -4.20 22.62 17.89
CA ARG A 32 -5.01 21.60 17.18
C ARG A 32 -4.29 20.78 16.11
N TRP A 33 -2.98 20.57 16.24
CA TRP A 33 -2.21 19.74 15.29
C TRP A 33 -2.68 18.28 15.25
N ARG A 34 -3.23 17.78 16.37
CA ARG A 34 -3.76 16.42 16.49
C ARG A 34 -5.01 16.24 15.63
N GLU A 35 -5.98 17.15 15.74
CA GLU A 35 -7.21 17.08 14.96
C GLU A 35 -6.92 17.15 13.45
N ARG A 36 -6.01 18.03 13.03
CA ARG A 36 -5.60 18.14 11.61
C ARG A 36 -4.97 16.86 11.10
N LEU A 37 -4.05 16.27 11.87
CA LEU A 37 -3.42 15.01 11.48
C LEU A 37 -4.43 13.86 11.39
N LEU A 38 -5.46 13.82 12.25
CA LEU A 38 -6.52 12.81 12.14
C LEU A 38 -7.35 12.97 10.85
N ILE A 39 -7.67 14.22 10.48
CA ILE A 39 -8.35 14.53 9.22
C ILE A 39 -7.50 14.06 8.03
N ASP A 40 -6.20 14.33 8.04
CA ASP A 40 -5.29 13.95 6.95
C ASP A 40 -5.03 12.42 6.91
N LEU A 41 -5.09 11.74 8.05
CA LEU A 41 -4.82 10.30 8.17
C LEU A 41 -6.00 9.43 7.71
N ASP A 42 -7.25 9.88 7.89
CA ASP A 42 -8.44 9.07 7.58
C ASP A 42 -8.52 8.64 6.10
N PRO A 43 -8.32 9.53 5.11
CA PRO A 43 -8.33 9.13 3.70
C PRO A 43 -7.23 8.11 3.37
N VAL A 44 -6.04 8.25 3.97
CA VAL A 44 -4.93 7.31 3.77
C VAL A 44 -5.28 5.94 4.32
N ARG A 45 -5.84 5.86 5.53
CA ARG A 45 -6.26 4.61 6.16
C ARG A 45 -7.36 3.91 5.35
N ARG A 46 -8.38 4.65 4.91
CA ARG A 46 -9.46 4.11 4.09
C ARG A 46 -8.95 3.61 2.74
N GLY A 47 -8.14 4.41 2.06
CA GLY A 47 -7.54 4.04 0.78
C GLY A 47 -6.66 2.79 0.88
N PHE A 48 -5.86 2.68 1.96
CA PHE A 48 -5.03 1.51 2.19
C PHE A 48 -5.84 0.26 2.53
N THR A 49 -6.89 0.39 3.33
CA THR A 49 -7.80 -0.73 3.64
C THR A 49 -8.45 -1.27 2.38
N GLU A 50 -8.92 -0.38 1.50
CA GLU A 50 -9.50 -0.77 0.22
C GLU A 50 -8.47 -1.42 -0.71
N HIS A 51 -7.24 -0.89 -0.74
CA HIS A 51 -6.14 -1.49 -1.49
C HIS A 51 -5.87 -2.94 -1.07
N VAL A 52 -5.78 -3.20 0.24
CA VAL A 52 -5.59 -4.56 0.79
C VAL A 52 -6.78 -5.45 0.41
N ARG A 53 -8.02 -4.94 0.53
CA ARG A 53 -9.22 -5.69 0.16
C ARG A 53 -9.23 -6.10 -1.32
N VAL A 54 -8.86 -5.20 -2.22
CA VAL A 54 -8.85 -5.47 -3.68
C VAL A 54 -7.71 -6.40 -4.09
N THR A 55 -6.56 -6.32 -3.41
CA THR A 55 -5.40 -7.15 -3.74
C THR A 55 -5.46 -8.55 -3.11
N GLU A 56 -5.87 -8.65 -1.84
CA GLU A 56 -5.83 -9.88 -1.04
C GLU A 56 -7.19 -10.50 -0.72
N GLY A 57 -8.29 -9.74 -0.86
CA GLY A 57 -9.62 -10.20 -0.47
C GLY A 57 -10.11 -11.41 -1.27
N ALA A 58 -11.32 -11.89 -0.95
CA ALA A 58 -11.95 -12.94 -1.75
C ALA A 58 -12.13 -12.45 -3.21
N GLY A 59 -11.51 -13.15 -4.16
CA GLY A 59 -11.44 -12.71 -5.56
C GLY A 59 -10.45 -11.56 -5.80
N GLY A 60 -9.51 -11.34 -4.88
CA GLY A 60 -8.48 -10.32 -4.99
C GLY A 60 -7.40 -10.70 -6.02
N HIS A 61 -6.76 -9.68 -6.56
CA HIS A 61 -5.84 -9.82 -7.70
C HIS A 61 -4.64 -10.73 -7.44
N TYR A 62 -4.15 -10.83 -6.20
CA TYR A 62 -2.98 -11.66 -5.89
C TYR A 62 -3.25 -13.15 -6.03
N ALA A 63 -4.44 -13.63 -5.65
CA ALA A 63 -4.78 -15.04 -5.82
C ALA A 63 -4.81 -15.43 -7.31
N ASP A 64 -5.41 -14.57 -8.14
CA ASP A 64 -5.42 -14.77 -9.60
C ASP A 64 -4.03 -14.66 -10.22
N LEU A 65 -3.24 -13.68 -9.79
CA LEU A 65 -1.88 -13.47 -10.28
C LEU A 65 -0.99 -14.70 -9.99
N VAL A 66 -1.04 -15.24 -8.78
CA VAL A 66 -0.28 -16.45 -8.43
C VAL A 66 -0.77 -17.67 -9.20
N ARG A 67 -2.09 -17.77 -9.43
CA ARG A 67 -2.66 -18.87 -10.24
C ARG A 67 -2.15 -18.86 -11.67
N VAL A 68 -2.02 -17.69 -12.30
CA VAL A 68 -1.55 -17.57 -13.70
C VAL A 68 -0.03 -17.48 -13.83
N ALA A 69 0.67 -17.03 -12.78
CA ALA A 69 2.11 -16.87 -12.75
C ALA A 69 2.70 -17.29 -11.38
N PRO A 70 2.79 -18.61 -11.09
CA PRO A 70 3.22 -19.12 -9.78
C PRO A 70 4.60 -18.64 -9.31
N ARG A 71 5.50 -18.29 -10.23
CA ARG A 71 6.82 -17.69 -9.92
C ARG A 71 6.75 -16.39 -9.12
N LEU A 72 5.65 -15.64 -9.25
CA LEU A 72 5.44 -14.35 -8.58
C LEU A 72 4.99 -14.48 -7.12
N ASP A 73 4.68 -15.69 -6.67
CA ASP A 73 4.20 -16.00 -5.32
C ASP A 73 5.12 -15.47 -4.21
N ARG A 74 6.44 -15.50 -4.41
CA ARG A 74 7.39 -14.90 -3.46
C ARG A 74 7.21 -13.39 -3.33
N GLY A 75 7.05 -12.69 -4.46
CA GLY A 75 6.84 -11.24 -4.47
C GLY A 75 5.47 -10.85 -3.90
N VAL A 76 4.44 -11.64 -4.21
CA VAL A 76 3.10 -11.47 -3.61
C VAL A 76 3.16 -11.63 -2.08
N ARG A 77 3.80 -12.68 -1.55
CA ARG A 77 3.96 -12.86 -0.09
C ARG A 77 4.70 -11.72 0.58
N LEU A 78 5.71 -11.15 -0.09
CA LEU A 78 6.40 -9.96 0.41
C LEU A 78 5.42 -8.79 0.55
N LEU A 79 4.63 -8.49 -0.49
CA LEU A 79 3.67 -7.39 -0.47
C LEU A 79 2.58 -7.58 0.60
N VAL A 80 2.09 -8.81 0.79
CA VAL A 80 1.15 -9.15 1.87
C VAL A 80 1.75 -8.87 3.25
N GLY A 81 3.02 -9.24 3.46
CA GLY A 81 3.74 -8.91 4.69
C GLY A 81 3.87 -7.40 4.91
N GLU A 82 4.14 -6.64 3.86
CA GLU A 82 4.18 -5.18 3.91
C GLU A 82 2.81 -4.56 4.17
N HIS A 83 1.72 -5.13 3.63
CA HIS A 83 0.35 -4.70 3.90
C HIS A 83 -0.01 -4.83 5.38
N ALA A 84 0.34 -5.96 6.01
CA ALA A 84 0.15 -6.15 7.44
C ALA A 84 0.94 -5.10 8.25
N ALA A 85 2.20 -4.87 7.89
CA ALA A 85 3.06 -3.90 8.59
C ALA A 85 2.55 -2.45 8.45
N ILE A 86 2.11 -2.04 7.25
CA ILE A 86 1.57 -0.69 7.02
C ILE A 86 0.22 -0.51 7.72
N SER A 87 -0.65 -1.52 7.70
CA SER A 87 -1.91 -1.51 8.44
C SER A 87 -1.68 -1.31 9.94
N ALA A 88 -0.72 -2.03 10.51
CA ALA A 88 -0.33 -1.87 11.91
C ALA A 88 0.25 -0.47 12.19
N ALA A 89 1.09 0.07 11.30
CA ALA A 89 1.66 1.40 11.43
C ALA A 89 0.59 2.51 11.38
N LEU A 90 -0.41 2.38 10.49
CA LEU A 90 -1.56 3.28 10.41
C LEU A 90 -2.37 3.28 11.72
N ALA A 91 -2.70 2.09 12.24
CA ALA A 91 -3.41 1.96 13.50
C ALA A 91 -2.61 2.53 14.69
N ALA A 92 -1.31 2.22 14.75
CA ALA A 92 -0.43 2.71 15.80
C ALA A 92 -0.26 4.24 15.75
N LEU A 93 -0.18 4.83 14.56
CA LEU A 93 -0.12 6.28 14.39
C LEU A 93 -1.42 6.93 14.86
N GLN A 94 -2.57 6.41 14.43
CA GLN A 94 -3.88 6.93 14.86
C GLN A 94 -4.02 6.88 16.39
N GLN A 95 -3.65 5.76 17.03
CA GLN A 95 -3.68 5.65 18.48
C GLN A 95 -2.75 6.66 19.16
N ALA A 96 -1.54 6.84 18.62
CA ALA A 96 -0.57 7.81 19.14
C ALA A 96 -1.11 9.23 19.18
N VAL A 97 -1.86 9.63 18.15
CA VAL A 97 -2.44 10.98 18.05
C VAL A 97 -3.51 11.21 19.12
N HIS A 98 -4.25 10.18 19.53
CA HIS A 98 -5.26 10.27 20.58
C HIS A 98 -4.67 10.31 22.00
N LEU A 99 -3.43 9.86 22.19
CA LEU A 99 -2.79 9.79 23.51
C LEU A 99 -2.17 11.15 23.90
N PRO A 100 -2.62 11.79 25.00
CA PRO A 100 -2.11 13.10 25.42
C PRO A 100 -0.60 13.14 25.70
N GLY A 101 -0.04 12.02 26.20
CA GLY A 101 1.38 11.90 26.57
C GLY A 101 2.34 11.69 25.40
N VAL A 102 1.84 11.43 24.18
CA VAL A 102 2.72 11.27 23.02
C VAL A 102 3.11 12.64 22.48
N SER A 103 4.42 12.88 22.39
CA SER A 103 4.95 14.15 21.89
C SER A 103 4.71 14.33 20.39
N ALA A 104 4.62 15.58 19.94
CA ALA A 104 4.54 15.89 18.51
C ALA A 104 5.76 15.38 17.74
N ALA A 105 6.95 15.34 18.36
CA ALA A 105 8.17 14.81 17.75
C ALA A 105 8.07 13.31 17.48
N GLU A 106 7.49 12.56 18.41
CA GLU A 106 7.28 11.13 18.25
C GLU A 106 6.22 10.82 17.19
N VAL A 107 5.11 11.56 17.18
CA VAL A 107 4.11 11.42 16.10
C VAL A 107 4.75 11.70 14.73
N ARG A 108 5.58 12.75 14.60
CA ARG A 108 6.32 13.01 13.35
C ARG A 108 7.25 11.87 12.95
N ALA A 109 7.92 11.23 13.91
CA ALA A 109 8.78 10.08 13.63
C ALA A 109 7.97 8.93 13.03
N ARG A 110 6.86 8.57 13.68
CA ARG A 110 5.94 7.52 13.21
C ARG A 110 5.35 7.85 11.83
N THR A 111 4.96 9.10 11.58
CA THR A 111 4.50 9.53 10.25
C THR A 111 5.59 9.36 9.18
N ARG A 112 6.86 9.70 9.48
CA ARG A 112 7.97 9.48 8.54
C ARG A 112 8.22 8.00 8.26
N ASP A 113 8.13 7.15 9.29
CA ASP A 113 8.26 5.70 9.12
C ASP A 113 7.16 5.13 8.24
N LEU A 114 5.90 5.54 8.46
CA LEU A 114 4.77 5.16 7.61
C LEU A 114 5.00 5.58 6.16
N LEU A 115 5.42 6.83 5.92
CA LEU A 115 5.69 7.32 4.56
C LEU A 115 6.81 6.54 3.86
N ARG A 116 7.87 6.15 4.60
CA ARG A 116 8.93 5.29 4.08
C ARG A 116 8.42 3.89 3.75
N ALA A 117 7.55 3.33 4.60
CA ALA A 117 6.96 2.02 4.36
C ALA A 117 6.08 2.02 3.09
N LEU A 118 5.26 3.05 2.92
CA LEU A 118 4.43 3.24 1.73
C LEU A 118 5.27 3.39 0.45
N ASP A 119 6.35 4.17 0.48
CA ASP A 119 7.20 4.32 -0.71
C ASP A 119 7.92 3.01 -1.09
N ARG A 120 8.45 2.29 -0.10
CA ARG A 120 9.07 0.97 -0.34
C ARG A 120 8.06 -0.02 -0.91
N HIS A 121 6.86 -0.10 -0.33
CA HIS A 121 5.80 -0.95 -0.81
C HIS A 121 5.42 -0.64 -2.26
N ARG A 122 5.32 0.66 -2.61
CA ARG A 122 5.06 1.09 -3.99
C ARG A 122 6.17 0.66 -4.95
N ARG A 123 7.44 0.71 -4.52
CA ARG A 123 8.57 0.24 -5.33
C ARG A 123 8.51 -1.27 -5.57
N HIS A 124 8.34 -2.07 -4.51
CA HIS A 124 8.18 -3.52 -4.66
C HIS A 124 6.95 -3.91 -5.51
N GLY A 125 5.85 -3.16 -5.39
CA GLY A 125 4.68 -3.35 -6.24
C GLY A 125 4.99 -3.10 -7.72
N ALA A 126 5.79 -2.07 -8.02
CA ALA A 126 6.25 -1.80 -9.40
C ALA A 126 7.19 -2.90 -9.93
N ASP A 127 8.08 -3.41 -9.07
CA ASP A 127 8.97 -4.52 -9.43
C ASP A 127 8.17 -5.78 -9.77
N LEU A 128 7.15 -6.11 -8.96
CA LEU A 128 6.25 -7.24 -9.22
C LEU A 128 5.50 -7.11 -10.56
N LEU A 129 5.00 -5.89 -10.86
CA LEU A 129 4.33 -5.61 -12.13
C LEU A 129 5.28 -5.76 -13.32
N TRP A 130 6.52 -5.30 -13.18
CA TRP A 130 7.54 -5.44 -14.19
C TRP A 130 7.86 -6.92 -14.45
N GLU A 131 8.03 -7.72 -13.40
CA GLU A 131 8.24 -9.18 -13.50
C GLU A 131 7.05 -9.89 -14.19
N ALA A 132 5.82 -9.45 -13.91
CA ALA A 132 4.63 -9.97 -14.56
C ALA A 132 4.62 -9.66 -16.07
N TYR A 133 4.94 -8.41 -16.44
CA TYR A 133 4.98 -7.95 -17.83
C TYR A 133 6.08 -8.64 -18.65
N GLN A 134 7.31 -8.69 -18.14
CA GLN A 134 8.44 -9.30 -18.87
C GLN A 134 8.19 -10.76 -19.23
N ALA A 135 7.48 -11.48 -18.36
CA ALA A 135 7.21 -12.88 -18.58
C ALA A 135 6.01 -13.15 -19.50
N ASP A 136 5.12 -12.18 -19.68
CA ASP A 136 4.06 -12.23 -20.70
C ASP A 136 4.68 -12.10 -22.11
N LEU A 137 5.74 -11.29 -22.24
CA LEU A 137 6.47 -11.11 -23.50
C LEU A 137 7.43 -12.26 -23.86
N GLY A 138 7.87 -13.06 -22.87
CA GLY A 138 8.87 -14.12 -23.06
C GLY A 138 8.30 -15.52 -23.31
N GLY A 139 6.99 -15.66 -23.52
CA GLY A 139 6.27 -16.93 -23.60
C GLY A 139 5.95 -17.44 -25.01
N GLU A 140 6.45 -16.78 -26.06
CA GLU A 140 6.26 -17.21 -27.45
C GLU A 140 7.50 -17.99 -27.93
N ASP A 141 7.53 -19.32 -27.75
CA ASP A 141 8.40 -20.27 -28.46
C ASP A 141 7.65 -21.59 -28.75
#